data_AF-A0A366IKZ6-F1
#
_entry.id   AF-A0A366IKZ6-F1
#
_cell.length_a   1.000
_cell.length_b   1.000
_cell.length_c   1.000
_cell.angle_alpha   90.00
_cell.angle_beta   90.00
_cell.angle_gamma   90.00
#
_symmetry.space_group_name_H-M   'P 1'
#
loop_
_entity.id
_entity.type
_entity.pdbx_description
1 polymer ?
#
loop_
_entity_poly.entity_id
_entity_poly.type
_entity_poly.pdbx_seq_one_letter_code
_entity_poly.pdbx_strand_id
1 'polypeptide(L)'
;MEPHELTAWLGDTEVTEDQRDQLVRAADKVTETYPDSTDDRERAFSGAAQVILGDDTLVGLSQAWQAAKAAERAAMDELRGAVIGSSILGMSENAMANESGVARDTIRKALGKGR
;
A
#
# COMPACT_ATOMS: atom_id res chain seq x y z
N MET A 1 -15.13 13.78 -8.68
CA MET A 1 -14.08 14.46 -9.49
C MET A 1 -14.79 15.09 -10.66
N GLU A 2 -14.63 16.39 -10.88
CA GLU A 2 -15.30 17.11 -11.96
C GLU A 2 -14.67 16.79 -13.34
N PRO A 3 -15.39 16.96 -14.47
CA PRO A 3 -14.89 16.59 -15.80
C PRO A 3 -13.56 17.27 -16.21
N HIS A 4 -13.34 18.50 -15.74
CA HIS A 4 -12.10 19.24 -16.00
C HIS A 4 -10.93 18.74 -15.16
N GLU A 5 -11.18 18.26 -13.93
CA GLU A 5 -10.18 17.60 -13.09
C GLU A 5 -9.74 16.28 -13.70
N LEU A 6 -10.69 15.48 -14.24
CA LEU A 6 -10.37 14.24 -14.96
C LEU A 6 -9.51 14.51 -16.20
N THR A 7 -9.81 15.59 -16.93
CA THR A 7 -9.02 15.97 -18.12
C THR A 7 -7.61 16.39 -17.73
N ALA A 8 -7.47 17.17 -16.65
CA ALA A 8 -6.15 17.53 -16.12
C ALA A 8 -5.36 16.30 -15.64
N TRP A 9 -6.04 15.32 -15.03
CA TRP A 9 -5.43 14.07 -14.57
C TRP A 9 -4.97 13.18 -15.73
N LEU A 10 -5.78 13.06 -16.79
CA LEU A 10 -5.45 12.26 -17.98
C LEU A 10 -4.26 12.83 -18.77
N GLY A 11 -4.03 14.15 -18.69
CA GLY A 11 -3.00 14.83 -19.48
C GLY A 11 -3.23 14.60 -20.97
N ASP A 12 -2.20 14.12 -21.68
CA ASP A 12 -2.23 13.86 -23.11
C ASP A 12 -2.77 12.45 -23.47
N THR A 13 -3.27 11.69 -22.49
CA THR A 13 -3.77 10.33 -22.71
C THR A 13 -5.07 10.37 -23.52
N GLU A 14 -5.06 9.78 -24.72
CA GLU A 14 -6.25 9.60 -25.53
C GLU A 14 -7.14 8.49 -24.95
N VAL A 15 -8.42 8.79 -24.74
CA VAL A 15 -9.43 7.86 -24.21
C VAL A 15 -10.68 7.90 -25.08
N THR A 16 -11.36 6.77 -25.20
CA THR A 16 -12.67 6.73 -25.85
C THR A 16 -13.74 7.42 -25.00
N GLU A 17 -14.88 7.78 -25.59
CA GLU A 17 -16.02 8.30 -24.83
C GLU A 17 -16.50 7.30 -23.77
N ASP A 18 -16.55 6.01 -24.10
CA ASP A 18 -16.90 4.95 -23.16
C ASP A 18 -15.92 4.86 -21.98
N GLN A 19 -14.61 4.95 -22.24
CA GLN A 19 -13.59 4.95 -21.20
C GLN A 19 -13.71 6.20 -20.32
N ARG A 20 -13.97 7.37 -20.91
CA ARG A 20 -14.19 8.61 -20.17
C ARG A 20 -15.39 8.50 -19.24
N ASP A 21 -16.51 7.98 -19.72
CA ASP A 21 -17.72 7.75 -18.91
C ASP A 21 -17.47 6.76 -17.76
N GLN A 22 -16.71 5.70 -18.03
CA GLN A 22 -16.32 4.73 -17.00
C GLN A 22 -15.41 5.36 -15.94
N LEU A 23 -14.45 6.19 -16.34
CA LEU A 23 -13.56 6.92 -15.42
C LEU A 23 -14.33 7.89 -14.53
N VAL A 24 -15.29 8.65 -15.06
CA VAL A 24 -16.14 9.55 -14.25
C VAL A 24 -16.90 8.74 -13.19
N ARG A 25 -17.56 7.65 -13.59
CA ARG A 25 -18.29 6.77 -12.66
C ARG A 25 -17.38 6.17 -11.59
N ALA A 26 -16.17 5.76 -11.97
CA ALA A 26 -15.18 5.23 -11.04
C ALA A 26 -14.72 6.31 -10.04
N ALA A 27 -14.46 7.54 -10.50
CA ALA A 27 -14.07 8.64 -9.65
C ALA A 27 -15.14 8.97 -8.61
N ASP A 28 -16.41 9.04 -9.01
CA ASP A 28 -17.52 9.28 -8.09
C ASP A 28 -17.62 8.17 -7.04
N LYS A 29 -17.49 6.91 -7.46
CA LYS A 29 -17.55 5.78 -6.53
C LYS A 29 -16.37 5.76 -5.56
N VAL A 30 -15.18 6.13 -6.04
CA VAL A 30 -13.98 6.25 -5.20
C VAL A 30 -14.14 7.39 -4.19
N THR A 31 -14.68 8.54 -4.60
CA THR A 31 -14.97 9.65 -3.68
C THR A 31 -15.96 9.24 -2.60
N GLU A 32 -17.02 8.49 -2.94
CA GLU A 32 -17.97 7.94 -1.97
C GLU A 32 -17.30 6.95 -1.00
N THR A 33 -16.40 6.11 -1.49
CA THR A 33 -15.75 5.05 -0.70
C THR A 33 -14.68 5.59 0.24
N TYR A 34 -13.99 6.65 -0.17
CA TYR A 34 -12.88 7.27 0.58
C TYR A 34 -13.17 8.76 0.82
N PRO A 35 -14.17 9.10 1.67
CA PRO A 35 -14.59 10.49 1.86
C PRO A 35 -13.52 11.35 2.54
N ASP A 36 -12.72 10.76 3.43
CA ASP A 36 -11.86 11.50 4.37
C ASP A 36 -10.39 11.59 3.93
N SER A 37 -9.98 10.94 2.84
CA SER A 37 -8.58 10.82 2.45
C SER A 37 -8.38 11.05 0.95
N THR A 38 -7.80 12.20 0.60
CA THR A 38 -7.43 12.52 -0.79
C THR A 38 -6.41 11.52 -1.34
N ASP A 39 -5.38 11.21 -0.56
CA ASP A 39 -4.34 10.28 -0.97
C ASP A 39 -4.88 8.87 -1.26
N ASP A 40 -5.82 8.38 -0.44
CA ASP A 40 -6.46 7.08 -0.69
C ASP A 40 -7.37 7.12 -1.92
N ARG A 41 -8.10 8.22 -2.12
CA ARG A 41 -8.89 8.42 -3.34
C ARG A 41 -8.02 8.38 -4.59
N GLU A 42 -6.91 9.11 -4.61
CA GLU A 42 -6.01 9.16 -5.76
C GLU A 42 -5.44 7.78 -6.08
N ARG A 43 -4.99 7.04 -5.07
CA ARG A 43 -4.50 5.66 -5.25
C ARG A 43 -5.59 4.71 -5.76
N ALA A 44 -6.78 4.77 -5.16
CA ALA A 44 -7.90 3.92 -5.57
C ALA A 44 -8.36 4.23 -7.00
N PHE A 45 -8.43 5.52 -7.36
CA PHE A 45 -8.76 5.95 -8.72
C PHE A 45 -7.70 5.50 -9.73
N SER A 46 -6.41 5.59 -9.39
CA SER A 46 -5.33 5.08 -10.24
C SER A 46 -5.47 3.58 -10.53
N GLY A 47 -5.83 2.76 -9.54
CA GLY A 47 -6.10 1.34 -9.76
C GLY A 47 -7.31 1.08 -10.66
N ALA A 48 -8.39 1.86 -10.51
CA ALA A 48 -9.55 1.77 -11.41
C ALA A 48 -9.20 2.19 -12.84
N ALA A 49 -8.44 3.27 -13.01
CA ALA A 49 -8.00 3.77 -14.30
C ALA A 49 -7.15 2.73 -15.06
N GLN A 50 -6.21 2.06 -14.39
CA GLN A 50 -5.40 1.01 -15.02
C GLN A 50 -6.27 -0.10 -15.66
N VAL A 51 -7.37 -0.48 -15.00
CA VAL A 51 -8.29 -1.50 -15.54
C VAL A 51 -9.15 -0.96 -16.68
N ILE A 52 -9.66 0.28 -16.56
CA ILE A 52 -10.53 0.91 -17.58
C ILE A 52 -9.75 1.23 -18.86
N LEU A 53 -8.51 1.70 -18.72
CA LEU A 53 -7.63 2.04 -19.83
C LEU A 53 -6.98 0.80 -20.47
N GLY A 54 -6.98 -0.33 -19.76
CA GLY A 54 -6.37 -1.58 -20.21
C GLY A 54 -4.87 -1.66 -19.98
N ASP A 55 -4.32 -0.76 -19.15
CA ASP A 55 -2.92 -0.78 -18.72
C ASP A 55 -2.59 -1.99 -17.84
N ASP A 56 -3.59 -2.45 -17.07
CA ASP A 56 -3.52 -3.70 -16.30
C ASP A 56 -4.92 -4.32 -16.15
N THR A 57 -4.99 -5.44 -15.44
CA THR A 57 -6.19 -6.19 -15.12
C THR A 57 -6.35 -6.32 -13.61
N LEU A 58 -7.57 -6.63 -13.16
CA LEU A 58 -7.81 -6.98 -11.76
C LEU A 58 -6.91 -8.15 -11.28
N VAL A 59 -6.61 -9.11 -12.17
CA VAL A 59 -5.74 -10.24 -11.87
C VAL A 59 -4.30 -9.78 -11.65
N GLY A 60 -3.78 -8.89 -12.52
CA GLY A 60 -2.44 -8.32 -12.40
C GLY A 60 -2.27 -7.52 -11.10
N LEU A 61 -3.20 -6.61 -10.81
CA LEU A 61 -3.20 -5.84 -9.57
C LEU A 61 -3.30 -6.73 -8.31
N SER A 62 -4.12 -7.79 -8.37
CA SER A 62 -4.21 -8.77 -7.29
C SER A 62 -2.90 -9.52 -7.07
N GLN A 63 -2.21 -9.92 -8.15
CA GLN A 63 -0.90 -10.56 -8.07
C GLN A 63 0.15 -9.62 -7.48
N ALA A 64 0.18 -8.35 -7.91
CA ALA A 64 1.06 -7.33 -7.35
C ALA A 64 0.82 -7.14 -5.84
N TRP A 65 -0.44 -7.09 -5.42
CA TRP A 65 -0.80 -7.03 -4.00
C TRP A 65 -0.32 -8.25 -3.22
N GLN A 66 -0.52 -9.47 -3.75
CA GLN A 66 -0.03 -10.69 -3.11
C GLN A 66 1.50 -10.72 -3.00
N ALA A 67 2.21 -10.27 -4.03
CA ALA A 67 3.67 -10.15 -4.01
C ALA A 67 4.13 -9.16 -2.93
N ALA A 68 3.49 -7.99 -2.83
CA ALA A 68 3.79 -7.00 -1.79
C ALA A 68 3.53 -7.57 -0.38
N LYS A 69 2.42 -8.28 -0.18
CA LYS A 69 2.12 -8.96 1.10
C LYS A 69 3.14 -10.04 1.44
N ALA A 70 3.64 -10.78 0.45
CA ALA A 70 4.69 -11.77 0.65
C ALA A 70 6.01 -11.10 1.05
N ALA A 71 6.39 -10.01 0.38
CA ALA A 71 7.59 -9.25 0.68
C ALA A 71 7.54 -8.64 2.09
N GLU A 72 6.40 -8.08 2.50
CA GLU A 72 6.19 -7.58 3.87
C GLU A 72 6.39 -8.67 4.92
N ARG A 73 5.83 -9.87 4.70
CA ARG A 73 6.00 -11.01 5.61
C ARG A 73 7.46 -11.44 5.72
N ALA A 74 8.15 -11.56 4.58
CA ALA A 74 9.56 -11.92 4.55
C ALA A 74 10.41 -10.89 5.31
N ALA A 75 10.22 -9.60 5.06
CA ALA A 75 10.92 -8.53 5.76
C ALA A 75 10.66 -8.56 7.27
N MET A 76 9.44 -8.90 7.71
CA MET A 76 9.15 -9.06 9.13
C MET A 76 9.83 -10.28 9.75
N ASP A 77 9.94 -11.40 9.04
CA ASP A 77 10.65 -12.57 9.54
C ASP A 77 12.16 -12.32 9.65
N GLU A 78 12.74 -11.61 8.67
CA GLU A 78 14.13 -11.13 8.73
C GLU A 78 14.35 -10.19 9.92
N LEU A 79 13.44 -9.24 10.15
CA LEU A 79 13.52 -8.32 11.30
C LEU A 79 13.46 -9.07 12.63
N ARG A 80 12.61 -10.10 12.75
CA ARG A 80 12.57 -10.94 13.96
C ARG A 80 13.88 -11.67 14.17
N GLY A 81 14.47 -12.22 13.10
CA GLY A 81 15.80 -12.82 13.12
C GLY A 81 16.87 -11.85 13.60
N ALA A 82 16.85 -10.60 13.10
CA ALA A 82 17.76 -9.56 13.53
C ALA A 82 17.61 -9.23 15.03
N VAL A 83 16.38 -9.14 15.55
CA VAL A 83 16.14 -8.93 17.00
C VAL A 83 16.72 -10.06 17.85
N ILE A 84 16.53 -11.32 17.43
CA ILE A 84 17.10 -12.48 18.12
C ILE A 84 18.63 -12.41 18.09
N GLY A 85 19.22 -12.13 16.92
CA GLY A 85 20.67 -11.97 16.76
C GLY A 85 21.24 -10.87 17.66
N SER A 86 20.62 -9.69 17.68
CA SER A 86 21.02 -8.58 18.54
C SER A 86 20.94 -8.94 20.03
N SER A 87 19.93 -9.70 20.44
CA SER A 87 19.84 -10.20 21.81
C SER A 87 20.97 -11.18 22.16
N ILE A 88 21.39 -12.04 21.24
CA ILE A 88 22.52 -12.96 21.43
C ILE A 88 23.84 -12.19 21.56
N LEU A 89 23.98 -11.09 20.81
CA LEU A 89 25.11 -10.17 20.89
C LEU A 89 25.09 -9.28 22.15
N GLY A 90 24.10 -9.44 23.04
CA GLY A 90 24.04 -8.76 24.34
C GLY A 90 23.39 -7.38 24.31
N MET A 91 22.76 -6.96 23.19
CA MET A 91 22.01 -5.71 23.17
C MET A 91 20.77 -5.81 24.07
N SER A 92 20.52 -4.74 24.83
CA SER A 92 19.28 -4.62 25.62
C SER A 92 18.08 -4.32 24.73
N GLU A 93 16.87 -4.73 25.15
CA GLU A 93 15.61 -4.42 24.43
C GLU A 93 15.42 -2.90 24.22
N ASN A 94 15.92 -2.09 25.17
CA ASN A 94 15.84 -0.63 25.09
C ASN A 94 16.79 -0.07 24.02
N ALA A 95 18.02 -0.60 23.95
CA ALA A 95 18.97 -0.21 22.92
C ALA A 95 18.45 -0.58 21.53
N MET A 96 17.94 -1.80 21.37
CA MET A 96 17.32 -2.24 20.12
C MET A 96 16.18 -1.32 19.67
N ALA A 97 15.25 -0.97 20.57
CA ALA A 97 14.12 -0.09 20.23
C ALA A 97 14.58 1.32 19.84
N ASN A 98 15.55 1.88 20.56
CA ASN A 98 16.06 3.22 20.32
C ASN A 98 16.84 3.32 18.99
N GLU A 99 17.65 2.32 18.67
CA GLU A 99 18.49 2.33 17.46
C GLU A 99 17.71 1.99 16.19
N SER A 100 16.78 1.03 16.27
CA SER A 100 16.04 0.55 15.09
C SER A 100 14.70 1.25 14.87
N GLY A 101 14.18 1.99 15.86
CA GLY A 101 12.82 2.53 15.85
C GLY A 101 11.72 1.47 15.97
N VAL A 102 12.06 0.19 16.14
CA VAL A 102 11.09 -0.89 16.27
C VAL A 102 10.37 -0.79 17.61
N ALA A 103 9.04 -0.93 17.58
CA ALA A 103 8.24 -0.95 18.79
C ALA A 103 8.69 -2.05 19.76
N ARG A 104 8.76 -1.73 21.06
CA ARG A 104 9.17 -2.68 22.11
C ARG A 104 8.30 -3.93 22.15
N ASP A 105 7.01 -3.82 21.83
CA ASP A 105 6.11 -4.98 21.78
C ASP A 105 6.51 -5.96 20.67
N THR A 106 6.92 -5.46 19.50
CA THR A 106 7.45 -6.27 18.40
C THR A 106 8.74 -6.98 18.81
N ILE A 107 9.66 -6.28 19.48
CA ILE A 107 10.91 -6.86 20.01
C ILE A 107 10.58 -7.98 21.00
N ARG A 108 9.69 -7.73 21.95
CA ARG A 108 9.31 -8.72 22.96
C ARG A 108 8.63 -9.95 22.36
N LYS A 109 7.73 -9.77 21.39
CA LYS A 109 7.11 -10.88 20.65
C LYS A 109 8.15 -11.72 19.91
N ALA A 110 9.11 -11.07 19.24
CA ALA A 110 10.21 -11.78 18.55
C ALA A 110 11.07 -12.60 19.53
N LEU A 111 11.26 -12.12 20.76
CA LEU A 111 11.97 -12.82 21.82
C LEU A 111 11.11 -13.84 22.61
N GLY A 112 9.84 -14.06 22.22
CA GLY A 112 8.93 -14.97 22.90
C GLY A 112 8.42 -14.48 24.27
N LYS A 113 8.50 -13.17 24.53
CA LYS A 113 8.17 -12.53 25.83
C LYS A 113 6.86 -11.74 25.83
N GLY A 114 6.16 -11.66 24.69
CA GLY A 114 4.85 -11.03 24.55
C GLY A 114 3.77 -12.08 24.34
N ARG A 115 2.87 -12.22 25.32
CA ARG A 115 1.57 -12.91 25.14
C ARG A 115 0.56 -11.91 24.60
#